data_AF-A0A1I0X8N1-F1
#
_entry.id   AF-A0A1I0X8N1-F1
#
_cell.length_a   1.000
_cell.length_b   1.000
_cell.length_c   1.000
_cell.angle_alpha   90.00
_cell.angle_beta   90.00
_cell.angle_gamma   90.00
#
_symmetry.space_group_name_H-M   'P 1'
#
loop_
_entity.id
_entity.type
_entity.pdbx_description
1 polymer ?
#
loop_
_entity_poly.entity_id
_entity_poly.type
_entity_poly.pdbx_seq_one_letter_code
_entity_poly.pdbx_strand_id
1 'polypeptide(L)' 'MKLLLDFHLLVWLAAMTAKLQAQARPFIEDSGNELFFSSASK' A
#
# COMPACT_ATOMS: atom_id res chain seq x y z
N MET A 1 -4.49 -8.35 9.25
CA MET A 1 -5.72 -8.14 8.42
C MET A 1 -5.37 -8.28 6.94
N LYS A 2 -6.35 -8.50 6.04
CA LYS A 2 -6.10 -8.57 4.59
C LYS A 2 -6.36 -7.22 3.94
N LEU A 3 -5.37 -6.65 3.27
CA LEU A 3 -5.46 -5.33 2.65
C LEU A 3 -5.24 -5.46 1.15
N LEU A 4 -6.18 -4.95 0.34
CA LEU A 4 -5.99 -4.84 -1.11
C LEU A 4 -5.46 -3.44 -1.43
N LEU A 5 -4.26 -3.39 -2.01
CA LEU A 5 -3.60 -2.16 -2.41
C LEU A 5 -3.84 -1.87 -3.90
N ASP A 6 -4.19 -0.62 -4.19
CA ASP A 6 -4.23 -0.08 -5.55
C ASP A 6 -2.80 0.13 -6.09
N PHE A 7 -2.61 0.08 -7.40
CA PHE A 7 -1.30 0.27 -8.03
C PHE A 7 -0.69 1.64 -7.72
N HIS A 8 -1.51 2.69 -7.58
CA HIS A 8 -1.01 4.01 -7.18
C HIS A 8 -0.33 3.97 -5.80
N LEU A 9 -0.87 3.18 -4.86
CA LEU A 9 -0.26 2.99 -3.54
C LEU A 9 1.05 2.19 -3.64
N LEU A 10 1.11 1.17 -4.49
CA LEU A 10 2.34 0.42 -4.75
C LEU A 10 3.45 1.33 -5.30
N VAL A 11 3.14 2.15 -6.30
CA VAL A 11 4.10 3.10 -6.89
C VAL A 11 4.57 4.10 -5.85
N TRP A 12 3.67 4.59 -5.00
CA TRP A 12 4.03 5.54 -3.94
C TRP A 12 4.92 4.91 -2.86
N LEU A 13 4.64 3.67 -2.46
CA LEU A 13 5.48 2.91 -1.54
C LEU A 13 6.89 2.72 -2.11
N ALA A 14 6.98 2.26 -3.36
CA ALA A 14 8.26 2.01 -4.04
C ALA A 14 9.08 3.30 -4.22
N ALA A 15 8.42 4.43 -4.49
CA ALA A 15 9.07 5.72 -4.64
C ALA A 15 9.37 6.42 -3.29
N MET A 16 9.03 5.81 -2.16
CA MET A 16 9.13 6.39 -0.81
C MET A 16 8.55 7.81 -0.74
N THR A 17 7.44 8.04 -1.45
CA THR A 17 6.90 9.39 -1.65
C THR A 17 6.06 9.87 -0.47
N ALA A 18 6.08 11.18 -0.21
CA ALA A 18 5.22 11.84 0.76
C ALA A 18 3.72 11.84 0.36
N LYS A 19 3.37 11.38 -0.85
CA LYS A 19 1.97 11.21 -1.28
C LYS A 19 1.25 10.09 -0.53
N LEU A 20 1.97 9.13 0.07
CA LEU A 20 1.37 8.15 0.95
C LEU A 20 0.95 8.83 2.25
N GLN A 21 -0.34 8.79 2.58
CA GLN A 21 -0.84 9.39 3.81
C GLN A 21 -0.21 8.72 5.03
N ALA A 22 0.24 9.54 5.99
CA ALA A 22 0.90 9.07 7.21
C ALA A 22 0.02 8.09 8.02
N GLN A 23 -1.30 8.21 7.93
CA GLN A 23 -2.26 7.33 8.60
C GLN A 23 -2.37 5.95 7.96
N ALA A 24 -2.03 5.81 6.68
CA ALA A 24 -2.05 4.51 5.98
C ALA A 24 -0.79 3.68 6.24
N ARG A 25 0.32 4.34 6.56
CA ARG A 25 1.64 3.72 6.75
C ARG A 25 1.65 2.62 7.83
N PRO A 26 1.05 2.80 9.02
CA PRO A 26 0.99 1.74 10.03
C PRO A 26 0.25 0.48 9.55
N PHE A 27 -0.78 0.63 8.71
CA PHE A 27 -1.52 -0.52 8.18
C PHE A 27 -0.71 -1.30 7.14
N ILE A 28 0.12 -0.61 6.36
CA ILE A 28 0.92 -1.24 5.30
C ILE A 28 2.20 -1.87 5.88
N GLU A 29 2.84 -1.20 6.85
CA GLU A 29 4.11 -1.64 7.45
C GLU A 29 3.91 -2.65 8.59
N ASP A 30 2.69 -2.84 9.06
CA ASP A 30 2.36 -3.87 10.04
C ASP A 30 2.49 -5.27 9.43
N SER A 31 3.50 -5.99 9.89
CA SER A 31 3.80 -7.39 9.51
C SER A 31 2.68 -8.39 9.81
N GLY A 32 1.69 -8.03 10.64
CA GLY A 32 0.47 -8.81 10.87
C GLY A 32 -0.60 -8.61 9.78
N ASN A 33 -0.36 -7.71 8.83
CA ASN A 33 -1.21 -7.52 7.66
C ASN A 33 -0.67 -8.27 6.45
N GLU A 34 -1.59 -8.89 5.72
CA GLU A 34 -1.33 -9.57 4.47
C GLU A 34 -1.75 -8.63 3.34
N LEU A 35 -0.78 -8.23 2.52
CA LEU A 35 -0.98 -7.27 1.44
C LEU A 35 -1.24 -7.98 0.12
N PHE A 36 -2.35 -7.64 -0.53
CA PHE A 36 -2.74 -8.11 -1.85
C PHE A 36 -2.62 -6.97 -2.85
N PHE A 37 -2.26 -7.30 -4.08
CA PHE A 37 -2.15 -6.34 -5.17
C PHE A 37 -3.04 -6.79 -6.31
N SER A 38 -3.88 -5.88 -6.81
CA SER A 38 -4.69 -6.16 -7.99
C SER A 38 -3.88 -5.87 -9.25
N SER A 39 -3.83 -6.82 -10.18
CA SER A 39 -3.31 -6.63 -11.55
C SER A 39 -4.28 -5.85 -12.46
N ALA A 40 -5.47 -5.51 -11.96
CA ALA A 40 -6.50 -4.82 -12.74
C ALA A 40 -6.29 -3.30 -12.87
N SER A 41 -5.23 -2.74 -12.29
CA SER A 41 -5.00 -1.30 -12.34
C SER A 41 -4.43 -0.89 -13.70
N LYS A 42 -5.06 0.10 -14.32
CA LYS A 42 -4.77 0.61 -15.66
C LYS A 42 -4.03 1.93 -15.59
#